data_AF-A0A4R4Z8J7-F1
#
_entry.id   AF-A0A4R4Z8J7-F1
#
_cell.length_a   1.000
_cell.length_b   1.000
_cell.length_c   1.000
_cell.angle_alpha   90.00
_cell.angle_beta   90.00
_cell.angle_gamma   90.00
#
_symmetry.space_group_name_H-M   'P 1'
#
loop_
_entity.id
_entity.type
_entity.pdbx_description
1 polymer ?
#
loop_
_entity_poly.entity_id
_entity_poly.type
_entity_poly.pdbx_seq_one_letter_code
_entity_poly.pdbx_strand_id
1 'polypeptide(L)'
;MDERRLVRVSKYLAKHLRHQPERIGIELDEHGWVAVDELLAAAGSHGFPISRAELVRVVADNDKQRYVIDGDRIRASEGLRPMNRHHVHLSVDRETAKRVGGRRGRPVVLTVDAAGMHATGHEFRVSANGVWLVDHVRPEFIRYPD
;
A
#
# COMPACT_ATOMS: atom_id res chain seq x y z
N MET A 1 4.49 -4.01 26.01
CA MET A 1 3.47 -4.58 25.10
C MET A 1 4.12 -5.78 24.41
N ASP A 2 3.42 -6.90 24.23
CA ASP A 2 4.00 -8.15 23.68
C ASP A 2 4.30 -8.02 22.17
N GLU A 3 5.55 -8.24 21.77
CA GLU A 3 6.00 -8.19 20.38
C GLU A 3 5.27 -9.22 19.49
N ARG A 4 4.98 -10.41 20.03
CA ARG A 4 4.23 -11.45 19.31
C ARG A 4 2.81 -10.98 18.98
N ARG A 5 2.22 -10.17 19.86
CA ARG A 5 0.90 -9.56 19.64
C ARG A 5 0.95 -8.53 18.51
N LEU A 6 1.95 -7.65 18.48
CA LEU A 6 2.12 -6.66 17.41
C LEU A 6 2.31 -7.33 16.04
N VAL A 7 3.06 -8.43 15.97
CA VAL A 7 3.19 -9.23 14.74
C VAL A 7 1.84 -9.80 14.28
N ARG A 8 1.01 -10.30 15.21
CA ARG A 8 -0.34 -10.80 14.89
C ARG A 8 -1.26 -9.69 14.39
N VAL A 9 -1.23 -8.52 15.02
CA VAL A 9 -1.99 -7.34 14.58
C VAL A 9 -1.54 -6.92 13.18
N SER A 10 -0.24 -6.81 12.92
CA SER A 10 0.30 -6.50 11.60
C SER A 10 -0.17 -7.51 10.54
N LYS A 11 -0.10 -8.82 10.81
CA LYS A 11 -0.62 -9.85 9.89
C LYS A 11 -2.12 -9.70 9.64
N TYR A 12 -2.90 -9.39 10.66
CA TYR A 12 -4.33 -9.14 10.54
C TYR A 12 -4.62 -7.92 9.67
N LEU A 13 -3.94 -6.79 9.91
CA LEU A 13 -4.08 -5.58 9.10
C LEU A 13 -3.66 -5.82 7.65
N ALA A 14 -2.56 -6.55 7.42
CA ALA A 14 -2.12 -6.89 6.06
C ALA A 14 -3.20 -7.68 5.29
N LYS A 15 -3.85 -8.66 5.94
CA LYS A 15 -4.91 -9.44 5.31
C LYS A 15 -6.09 -8.56 4.87
N HIS A 16 -6.57 -7.70 5.75
CA HIS A 16 -7.83 -6.98 5.52
C HIS A 16 -7.62 -5.66 4.77
N LEU A 17 -6.54 -4.92 5.03
CA LEU A 17 -6.26 -3.66 4.32
C LEU A 17 -5.62 -3.84 2.93
N ARG A 18 -5.26 -5.07 2.52
CA ARG A 18 -4.61 -5.33 1.22
C ARG A 18 -5.31 -6.35 0.34
N HIS A 19 -6.08 -7.27 0.93
CA HIS A 19 -6.53 -8.45 0.21
C HIS A 19 -8.01 -8.73 0.37
N GLN A 20 -8.53 -8.68 1.59
CA GLN A 20 -9.87 -9.19 1.92
C GLN A 20 -10.59 -8.29 2.96
N PRO A 21 -10.80 -6.97 2.72
CA PRO A 21 -11.50 -6.09 3.65
C PRO A 21 -12.94 -6.56 3.94
N GLU A 22 -13.62 -7.11 2.93
CA GLU A 22 -15.00 -7.59 3.01
C GLU A 22 -15.21 -8.71 4.04
N ARG A 23 -14.15 -9.46 4.39
CA ARG A 23 -14.24 -10.54 5.38
C ARG A 23 -14.51 -10.07 6.80
N ILE A 24 -14.21 -8.80 7.08
CA ILE A 24 -14.52 -8.17 8.37
C ILE A 24 -15.62 -7.11 8.22
N GLY A 25 -16.21 -6.98 7.03
CA GLY A 25 -17.31 -6.06 6.77
C GLY A 25 -16.89 -4.59 6.64
N ILE A 26 -15.64 -4.31 6.25
CA ILE A 26 -15.21 -2.94 5.92
C ILE A 26 -15.07 -2.77 4.41
N GLU A 27 -15.22 -1.53 3.95
CA GLU A 27 -14.96 -1.14 2.57
C GLU A 27 -13.83 -0.11 2.55
N LEU A 28 -12.89 -0.27 1.61
CA LEU A 28 -11.83 0.72 1.38
C LEU A 28 -12.28 1.66 0.26
N ASP A 29 -11.97 2.95 0.39
CA ASP A 29 -12.21 3.92 -0.66
C ASP A 29 -11.33 3.67 -1.91
N GLU A 30 -11.51 4.48 -2.96
CA GLU A 30 -10.74 4.35 -4.21
C GLU A 30 -9.21 4.51 -4.03
N HIS A 31 -8.77 5.06 -2.90
CA HIS A 31 -7.37 5.27 -2.52
C HIS A 31 -6.88 4.29 -1.44
N GLY A 32 -7.72 3.34 -1.03
CA GLY A 32 -7.43 2.29 -0.06
C GLY A 32 -7.64 2.68 1.41
N TRP A 33 -8.26 3.83 1.69
CA TRP A 33 -8.52 4.31 3.05
C TRP A 33 -9.77 3.71 3.66
N VAL A 34 -9.76 3.57 4.98
CA VAL A 34 -10.91 3.29 5.83
C VAL A 34 -10.80 4.10 7.13
N ALA A 35 -11.92 4.44 7.74
CA ALA A 35 -11.92 5.05 9.06
C ALA A 35 -11.31 4.09 10.10
N VAL A 36 -10.47 4.62 11.00
CA VAL A 36 -9.84 3.83 12.06
C VAL A 36 -10.89 3.23 12.97
N ASP A 37 -11.91 3.99 13.36
CA ASP A 37 -12.94 3.49 14.26
C ASP A 37 -13.78 2.37 13.63
N GLU A 38 -14.04 2.45 12.33
CA GLU A 38 -14.69 1.38 11.55
C GLU A 38 -13.85 0.11 11.55
N LEU A 39 -12.55 0.23 11.24
CA LEU A 39 -11.62 -0.90 11.28
C LEU A 39 -11.55 -1.55 12.67
N LEU A 40 -11.46 -0.75 13.74
CA LEU A 40 -11.37 -1.26 15.11
C LEU A 40 -12.67 -1.94 15.53
N ALA A 41 -13.83 -1.38 15.19
CA ALA A 41 -15.14 -1.96 15.47
C ALA A 41 -15.36 -3.28 14.70
N ALA A 42 -15.00 -3.32 13.42
CA ALA A 42 -15.06 -4.50 12.56
C ALA A 42 -14.16 -5.63 13.09
N ALA A 43 -12.91 -5.30 13.44
CA ALA A 43 -11.97 -6.26 14.00
C ALA A 43 -12.46 -6.85 15.33
N GLY A 44 -13.03 -6.00 16.21
CA GLY A 44 -13.65 -6.43 17.46
C GLY A 44 -14.83 -7.38 17.24
N SER A 45 -15.74 -7.02 16.33
CA SER A 45 -16.91 -7.85 15.97
C SER A 45 -16.51 -9.18 15.33
N HIS A 46 -15.39 -9.21 14.61
CA HIS A 46 -14.80 -10.43 14.02
C HIS A 46 -13.90 -11.20 15.02
N GLY A 47 -13.99 -10.92 16.33
CA GLY A 47 -13.27 -11.68 17.37
C GLY A 47 -11.76 -11.42 17.43
N PHE A 48 -11.29 -10.33 16.85
CA PHE A 48 -9.90 -9.88 16.93
C PHE A 48 -9.86 -8.41 17.36
N PRO A 49 -10.23 -8.09 18.62
CA PRO A 49 -10.19 -6.71 19.10
C PRO A 49 -8.77 -6.17 19.00
N ILE A 50 -8.63 -4.96 18.46
CA ILE A 50 -7.37 -4.20 18.36
C ILE A 50 -7.60 -2.90 19.13
N SER A 51 -6.67 -2.53 20.00
CA SER A 51 -6.70 -1.22 20.65
C SER A 51 -6.06 -0.16 19.75
N ARG A 52 -6.47 1.10 19.90
CA ARG A 52 -5.84 2.24 19.21
C ARG A 52 -4.33 2.32 19.51
N ALA A 53 -3.92 1.98 20.72
CA ALA A 53 -2.50 1.94 21.10
C ALA A 53 -1.72 0.85 20.33
N GLU A 54 -2.28 -0.35 20.18
CA GLU A 54 -1.66 -1.41 19.36
C GLU A 54 -1.59 -0.99 17.90
N LEU A 55 -2.65 -0.38 17.35
CA LEU A 55 -2.67 0.11 15.98
C LEU A 55 -1.55 1.13 15.75
N VAL A 56 -1.48 2.17 16.59
CA VAL A 56 -0.45 3.22 16.50
C VAL A 56 0.96 2.61 16.62
N ARG A 57 1.18 1.62 17.50
CA ARG A 57 2.49 0.96 17.62
C ARG A 57 2.85 0.16 16.38
N VAL A 58 1.91 -0.59 15.79
CA VAL A 58 2.15 -1.32 14.53
C VAL A 58 2.47 -0.37 13.37
N VAL A 59 1.86 0.81 13.34
CA VAL A 59 2.18 1.83 12.33
C VAL A 59 3.52 2.52 12.62
N ALA A 60 3.89 2.70 13.91
CA ALA A 60 5.13 3.35 14.32
C ALA A 60 6.38 2.44 14.23
N ASP A 61 6.27 1.14 14.48
CA ASP A 61 7.36 0.14 14.39
C ASP A 61 7.67 -0.21 12.93
N ASN A 62 7.83 0.83 12.13
CA ASN A 62 7.55 0.88 10.71
C ASN A 62 8.67 0.37 9.80
N ASP A 63 9.30 -0.76 10.15
CA ASP A 63 10.45 -1.34 9.42
C ASP A 63 10.22 -1.47 7.91
N LYS A 64 8.96 -1.52 7.47
CA LYS A 64 8.58 -1.68 6.06
C LYS A 64 7.50 -0.69 5.58
N GLN A 65 7.28 0.42 6.29
CA GLN A 65 6.31 1.44 5.89
C GLN A 65 4.92 0.88 5.53
N ARG A 66 4.46 -0.16 6.23
CA ARG A 66 3.39 -1.05 5.73
C ARG A 66 2.00 -0.43 5.75
N TYR A 67 1.81 0.61 6.54
CA TYR A 67 0.54 1.28 6.79
C TYR A 67 0.79 2.77 6.97
N VAL A 68 -0.20 3.57 6.61
CA VAL A 68 -0.21 5.03 6.86
C VAL A 68 -1.49 5.35 7.61
N ILE A 69 -1.37 6.13 8.68
CA ILE A 69 -2.49 6.79 9.35
C ILE A 69 -2.43 8.27 8.97
N ASP A 70 -3.55 8.82 8.56
CA ASP A 70 -3.74 10.24 8.28
C ASP A 70 -5.02 10.68 9.02
N GLY A 71 -4.87 11.49 10.07
CA GLY A 71 -5.99 11.85 10.94
C GLY A 71 -6.68 10.62 11.55
N ASP A 72 -7.94 10.42 11.18
CA ASP A 72 -8.82 9.35 11.66
C ASP A 72 -8.94 8.18 10.68
N ARG A 73 -8.18 8.16 9.58
CA ARG A 73 -8.20 7.10 8.56
C ARG A 73 -6.87 6.36 8.47
N ILE A 74 -6.93 5.12 7.99
CA ILE A 74 -5.78 4.23 7.79
C ILE A 74 -5.86 3.54 6.43
N ARG A 75 -4.71 3.31 5.80
CA ARG A 75 -4.59 2.42 4.64
C ARG A 75 -3.32 1.57 4.71
N ALA A 76 -3.29 0.52 3.90
CA ALA A 76 -2.03 -0.15 3.60
C ALA A 76 -1.13 0.72 2.71
N SER A 77 0.17 0.63 2.94
CA SER A 77 1.22 1.25 2.14
C SER A 77 2.24 0.18 1.80
N GLU A 78 1.86 -0.77 0.95
CA GLU A 78 2.82 -1.61 0.27
C GLU A 78 3.12 -0.96 -1.07
N GLY A 79 4.37 -0.59 -1.29
CA GLY A 79 4.73 0.00 -2.55
C GLY A 79 4.54 -0.98 -3.72
N LEU A 80 4.98 -0.61 -4.91
CA LEU A 80 4.67 -1.39 -6.10
C LEU A 80 5.48 -2.68 -6.15
N ARG A 81 4.76 -3.80 -6.31
CA ARG A 81 5.32 -5.12 -6.56
C ARG A 81 4.98 -5.56 -7.98
N PRO A 82 5.81 -6.42 -8.60
CA PRO A 82 5.57 -6.89 -9.97
C PRO A 82 4.35 -7.82 -10.07
N MET A 83 3.83 -8.33 -8.94
CA MET A 83 2.73 -9.31 -8.89
C MET A 83 3.04 -10.52 -9.78
N ASN A 84 2.16 -10.88 -10.72
CA ASN A 84 2.37 -11.99 -11.66
C ASN A 84 3.33 -11.65 -12.81
N ARG A 85 4.14 -10.58 -12.69
CA ARG A 85 5.16 -10.18 -13.67
C ARG A 85 6.55 -10.32 -13.06
N HIS A 86 7.58 -10.11 -13.88
CA HIS A 86 8.98 -10.12 -13.43
C HIS A 86 9.40 -8.79 -12.80
N HIS A 87 8.89 -7.66 -13.29
CA HIS A 87 9.25 -6.32 -12.82
C HIS A 87 8.00 -5.42 -12.74
N VAL A 88 8.07 -4.39 -11.90
CA VAL A 88 7.12 -3.28 -11.92
C VAL A 88 7.32 -2.52 -13.23
N HIS A 89 6.21 -2.21 -13.91
CA HIS A 89 6.23 -1.43 -15.13
C HIS A 89 5.84 0.02 -14.82
N LEU A 90 6.68 0.96 -15.23
CA LEU A 90 6.46 2.39 -15.04
C LEU A 90 6.21 3.08 -16.37
N SER A 91 5.38 4.13 -16.31
CA SER A 91 5.12 5.02 -17.45
C SER A 91 5.91 6.32 -17.25
N VAL A 92 6.50 6.84 -18.33
CA VAL A 92 7.27 8.10 -18.30
C VAL A 92 6.39 9.33 -18.12
N ASP A 93 5.12 9.22 -18.48
CA ASP A 93 4.16 10.31 -18.45
C ASP A 93 2.79 9.86 -17.93
N ARG A 94 2.02 10.85 -17.44
CA ARG A 94 0.70 10.63 -16.81
C ARG A 94 -0.35 10.13 -17.80
N GLU A 95 -0.29 10.54 -19.07
CA GLU A 95 -1.29 10.15 -20.08
C GLU A 95 -1.14 8.68 -20.46
N THR A 96 0.10 8.23 -20.64
CA THR A 96 0.44 6.81 -20.78
C THR A 96 -0.02 6.01 -19.56
N ALA A 97 0.26 6.49 -18.34
CA ALA A 97 -0.16 5.82 -17.09
C ALA A 97 -1.69 5.64 -17.01
N LYS A 98 -2.46 6.70 -17.31
CA LYS A 98 -3.93 6.64 -17.36
C LYS A 98 -4.41 5.63 -18.39
N ARG A 99 -3.86 5.66 -19.61
CA ARG A 99 -4.26 4.75 -20.70
C ARG A 99 -3.98 3.28 -20.38
N VAL A 100 -2.83 2.97 -19.76
CA VAL A 100 -2.51 1.58 -19.37
C VAL A 100 -3.35 1.11 -18.19
N GLY A 101 -3.59 1.97 -17.18
CA GLY A 101 -4.42 1.65 -16.03
C GLY A 101 -5.91 1.51 -16.37
N GLY A 102 -6.39 2.32 -17.33
CA GLY A 102 -7.76 2.31 -17.83
C GLY A 102 -8.26 0.97 -18.37
N ARG A 103 -7.33 0.06 -18.70
CA ARG A 103 -7.65 -1.31 -19.17
C ARG A 103 -8.38 -2.16 -18.13
N ARG A 104 -8.36 -1.77 -16.86
CA ARG A 104 -9.01 -2.50 -15.76
C ARG A 104 -10.02 -1.66 -14.98
N GLY A 105 -10.50 -0.56 -15.55
CA GLY A 105 -11.45 0.37 -14.90
C GLY A 105 -10.84 1.74 -14.65
N ARG A 106 -11.41 2.51 -13.71
CA ARG A 106 -10.95 3.86 -13.38
C ARG A 106 -9.56 3.80 -12.73
N PRO A 107 -8.51 4.40 -13.34
CA PRO A 107 -7.15 4.26 -12.84
C PRO A 107 -6.84 5.31 -11.76
N VAL A 108 -6.11 4.88 -10.72
CA VAL A 108 -5.37 5.76 -9.81
C VAL A 108 -3.93 5.89 -10.31
N VAL A 109 -3.47 7.12 -10.56
CA VAL A 109 -2.10 7.36 -11.03
C VAL A 109 -1.21 7.67 -9.83
N LEU A 110 -0.20 6.83 -9.61
CA LEU A 110 0.81 7.00 -8.58
C LEU A 110 2.08 7.60 -9.18
N THR A 111 2.64 8.61 -8.52
CA THR A 111 3.91 9.21 -8.94
C THR A 111 5.06 8.52 -8.21
N VAL A 112 6.05 8.04 -8.96
CA VAL A 112 7.25 7.39 -8.39
C VAL A 112 8.40 8.38 -8.40
N ASP A 113 9.05 8.56 -7.25
CA ASP A 113 10.32 9.29 -7.13
C ASP A 113 11.48 8.43 -7.66
N ALA A 114 11.51 8.25 -8.97
CA ALA A 114 12.53 7.46 -9.66
C ALA A 114 13.95 8.02 -9.46
N ALA A 115 14.07 9.35 -9.30
CA ALA A 115 15.34 10.00 -9.03
C ALA A 115 15.89 9.61 -7.65
N GLY A 116 15.06 9.67 -6.60
CA GLY A 116 15.43 9.21 -5.26
C GLY A 116 15.72 7.70 -5.22
N MET A 117 14.95 6.88 -5.96
CA MET A 117 15.22 5.45 -6.07
C MET A 117 16.58 5.17 -6.72
N HIS A 118 16.90 5.86 -7.82
CA HIS A 118 18.17 5.69 -8.51
C HIS A 118 19.35 6.13 -7.62
N ALA A 119 19.22 7.26 -6.94
CA ALA A 119 20.22 7.76 -5.99
C ALA A 119 20.48 6.80 -4.81
N THR A 120 19.52 5.93 -4.49
CA THR A 120 19.64 4.90 -3.44
C THR A 120 20.02 3.52 -3.99
N GLY A 121 20.42 3.43 -5.26
CA GLY A 121 20.98 2.22 -5.87
C GLY A 121 19.97 1.28 -6.52
N HIS A 122 18.71 1.69 -6.70
CA HIS A 122 17.74 0.88 -7.44
C HIS A 122 18.06 0.93 -8.94
N GLU A 123 18.14 -0.25 -9.57
CA GLU A 123 18.33 -0.37 -11.00
C GLU A 123 17.03 -0.18 -11.76
N PHE A 124 17.07 0.69 -12.76
CA PHE A 124 16.01 0.84 -13.74
C PHE A 124 16.49 0.33 -15.09
N ARG A 125 15.59 -0.34 -15.83
CA ARG A 125 15.86 -0.83 -17.18
C ARG A 125 14.75 -0.37 -18.12
N VAL A 126 15.08 -0.18 -19.39
CA VAL A 126 14.10 0.12 -20.43
C VAL A 126 13.98 -1.10 -21.33
N SER A 127 12.77 -1.64 -21.48
CA SER A 127 12.51 -2.73 -22.41
C SER A 127 12.62 -2.26 -23.86
N ALA A 128 12.71 -3.20 -24.81
CA ALA A 128 12.77 -2.90 -26.25
C ALA A 128 11.59 -2.05 -26.76
N ASN A 129 10.44 -2.10 -26.09
CA ASN A 129 9.25 -1.31 -26.41
C ASN A 129 9.11 -0.03 -25.54
N GLY A 130 10.18 0.42 -24.89
CA GLY A 130 10.24 1.69 -24.18
C GLY A 130 9.56 1.71 -22.81
N VAL A 131 9.24 0.54 -22.23
CA VAL A 131 8.64 0.47 -20.88
C VAL A 131 9.73 0.44 -19.84
N TRP A 132 9.60 1.29 -18.81
CA TRP A 132 10.53 1.33 -17.70
C TRP A 132 10.23 0.22 -16.70
N LEU A 133 11.27 -0.47 -16.26
CA LEU A 133 11.21 -1.64 -15.39
C LEU A 133 12.05 -1.41 -14.13
N VAL A 134 11.51 -1.80 -12.99
CA VAL A 134 12.22 -1.85 -11.70
C VAL A 134 11.72 -3.06 -10.89
N ASP A 135 12.56 -3.65 -10.05
CA ASP A 135 12.20 -4.85 -9.29
C ASP A 135 10.99 -4.62 -8.37
N HIS A 136 11.01 -3.51 -7.63
CA HIS A 136 9.94 -3.07 -6.75
C HIS A 136 10.09 -1.56 -6.49
N VAL A 137 9.01 -0.90 -6.11
CA VAL A 137 9.02 0.49 -5.63
C VAL A 137 8.65 0.45 -4.15
N ARG A 138 9.52 0.91 -3.27
CA ARG A 138 9.19 0.99 -1.84
C ARG A 138 8.25 2.18 -1.56
N PRO A 139 7.39 2.11 -0.53
CA PRO A 139 6.38 3.13 -0.28
C PRO A 139 6.92 4.55 -0.15
N GLU A 140 8.13 4.73 0.40
CA GLU A 140 8.74 6.05 0.59
C GLU A 140 8.98 6.79 -0.74
N PHE A 141 9.04 6.06 -1.86
CA PHE A 141 9.22 6.63 -3.19
C PHE A 141 7.90 6.82 -3.94
N ILE A 142 6.75 6.64 -3.30
CA ILE A 142 5.43 6.76 -3.92
C ILE A 142 4.72 7.98 -3.37
N ARG A 143 4.36 8.90 -4.27
CA ARG A 143 3.39 9.96 -3.99
C ARG A 143 2.03 9.51 -4.50
N TYR A 144 1.10 9.39 -3.56
CA TYR A 144 -0.30 9.10 -3.85
C TYR A 144 -1.00 10.40 -4.25
N PRO A 145 -1.99 10.35 -5.16
CA PRO A 145 -2.81 11.51 -5.47
C PRO A 145 -3.61 11.92 -4.22
N ASP A 146 -3.87 13.23 -4.11
CA ASP A 146 -4.74 13.83 -3.08
C ASP A 146 -6.19 13.33 -3.20
#